data_AF-A0A6L7YLA0-F1
#
_entry.id   AF-A0A6L7YLA0-F1
#
_cell.length_a   1.000
_cell.length_b   1.000
_cell.length_c   1.000
_cell.angle_alpha   90.00
_cell.angle_beta   90.00
_cell.angle_gamma   90.00
#
_symmetry.space_group_name_H-M   'P 1'
#
loop_
_entity.id
_entity.type
_entity.pdbx_description
1 polymer ?
#
loop_
_entity_poly.entity_id
_entity_poly.type
_entity_poly.pdbx_seq_one_letter_code
_entity_poly.pdbx_strand_id
1 'polypeptide(L)'
;MITRLLIISAIVTTFLVVLGGCQAKKQAAPLPELGASAVAMMAASDGSPMGTVSLTQGANGILVSADLSGLSPGWHGFHIHSVGNCSPDFSAAGGHLSVEGQGHGFMQGEFHSGDMPNIHAAADGTARADVFNARPSFSA
;
A
#
# COMPACT_ATOMS: atom_id res chain seq x y z
N MET A 1 -53.44 1.13 -75.42
CA MET A 1 -53.44 -0.24 -74.86
C MET A 1 -52.29 -0.37 -73.86
N ILE A 2 -52.67 -0.28 -72.59
CA ILE A 2 -52.06 -0.79 -71.34
C ILE A 2 -50.70 -1.49 -71.47
N THR A 3 -49.63 -0.96 -70.85
CA THR A 3 -48.62 -1.82 -70.20
C THR A 3 -47.83 -1.11 -69.08
N ARG A 4 -48.23 -1.43 -67.83
CA ARG A 4 -47.41 -1.72 -66.63
C ARG A 4 -46.43 -0.66 -66.10
N LEU A 5 -46.91 0.09 -65.11
CA LEU A 5 -46.11 0.80 -64.12
C LEU A 5 -45.70 -0.18 -63.01
N LEU A 6 -44.39 -0.44 -62.85
CA LEU A 6 -43.82 -1.21 -61.74
C LEU A 6 -43.61 -0.27 -60.54
N ILE A 7 -44.31 -0.55 -59.44
CA ILE A 7 -44.13 0.10 -58.13
C ILE A 7 -43.00 -0.63 -57.42
N ILE A 8 -41.85 0.05 -57.25
CA ILE A 8 -40.77 -0.42 -56.37
C ILE A 8 -40.91 0.36 -55.05
N SER A 9 -41.44 -0.31 -54.03
CA SER A 9 -41.49 0.21 -52.66
C SER A 9 -40.10 0.10 -52.04
N ALA A 10 -39.40 1.24 -51.91
CA ALA A 10 -38.15 1.33 -51.18
C ALA A 10 -38.46 1.42 -49.69
N ILE A 11 -38.30 0.31 -48.97
CA ILE A 11 -38.29 0.29 -47.50
C ILE A 11 -36.94 0.88 -47.07
N VAL A 12 -36.96 2.16 -46.70
CA VAL A 12 -35.82 2.84 -46.07
C VAL A 12 -35.82 2.46 -44.59
N THR A 13 -35.08 1.41 -44.24
CA THR A 13 -34.85 1.05 -42.84
C THR A 13 -33.78 1.97 -42.26
N THR A 14 -34.20 2.99 -41.52
CA THR A 14 -33.29 3.89 -40.79
C THR A 14 -32.62 3.10 -39.65
N PHE A 15 -31.36 2.73 -39.86
CA PHE A 15 -30.51 2.17 -38.80
C PHE A 15 -30.13 3.30 -37.83
N LEU A 16 -30.76 3.31 -36.65
CA LEU A 16 -30.42 4.21 -35.56
C LEU A 16 -29.10 3.71 -34.92
N VAL A 17 -27.98 4.33 -35.28
CA VAL A 17 -26.68 4.06 -34.63
C VAL A 17 -26.71 4.70 -33.24
N VAL A 18 -26.96 3.90 -32.20
CA VAL A 18 -26.81 4.32 -30.80
C VAL A 18 -25.32 4.31 -30.46
N LEU A 19 -24.69 5.49 -30.52
CA LEU A 19 -23.35 5.73 -29.99
C LEU A 19 -23.42 5.72 -28.45
N GLY A 20 -23.36 4.53 -27.86
CA GLY A 20 -23.19 4.34 -26.42
C GLY A 20 -21.79 4.76 -26.01
N GLY A 21 -21.63 5.99 -25.52
CA GLY A 21 -20.38 6.46 -24.92
C GLY A 21 -20.11 5.74 -23.58
N CYS A 22 -19.01 5.01 -23.51
CA CYS A 22 -18.46 4.49 -22.25
C CYS A 22 -17.98 5.67 -21.40
N GLN A 23 -18.82 6.15 -20.48
CA GLN A 23 -18.37 7.07 -19.44
C GLN A 23 -17.62 6.27 -18.37
N ALA A 24 -16.29 6.27 -18.44
CA ALA A 24 -15.45 5.80 -17.34
C ALA A 24 -15.65 6.76 -16.15
N LYS A 25 -16.46 6.33 -15.17
CA LYS A 25 -16.58 7.03 -13.89
C LYS A 25 -15.20 6.99 -13.23
N LYS A 26 -14.55 8.15 -13.07
CA LYS A 26 -13.41 8.29 -12.14
C LYS A 26 -13.96 8.03 -10.74
N GLN A 27 -13.75 6.84 -10.22
CA GLN A 27 -14.01 6.54 -8.81
C GLN A 27 -13.05 7.41 -8.00
N ALA A 28 -13.58 8.26 -7.11
CA ALA A 28 -12.74 8.93 -6.13
C ALA A 28 -12.05 7.86 -5.28
N ALA A 29 -10.76 8.07 -4.97
CA ALA A 29 -10.06 7.19 -4.04
C ALA A 29 -10.85 7.11 -2.72
N PRO A 30 -11.01 5.92 -2.12
CA PRO A 30 -11.60 5.79 -0.79
C PRO A 30 -10.92 6.74 0.18
N LEU A 31 -11.71 7.41 1.04
CA LEU A 31 -11.15 8.20 2.12
C LEU A 31 -10.33 7.30 3.05
N PRO A 32 -9.27 7.82 3.69
CA PRO A 32 -8.53 7.09 4.71
C PRO A 32 -9.49 6.55 5.77
N GLU A 33 -9.44 5.24 6.05
CA GLU A 33 -10.21 4.62 7.13
C GLU A 33 -9.57 4.99 8.47
N LEU A 34 -9.84 6.20 8.94
CA LEU A 34 -9.27 6.73 10.18
C LEU A 34 -9.45 5.75 11.34
N GLY A 35 -8.35 5.43 12.02
CA GLY A 35 -8.36 4.48 13.13
C GLY A 35 -8.29 3.01 12.73
N ALA A 36 -8.29 2.67 11.42
CA ALA A 36 -7.93 1.32 10.99
C ALA A 36 -6.56 0.96 11.54
N SER A 37 -6.40 -0.26 12.05
CA SER A 37 -5.19 -0.67 12.74
C SER A 37 -4.78 -2.11 12.43
N ALA A 38 -3.49 -2.37 12.45
CA ALA A 38 -2.91 -3.71 12.38
C ALA A 38 -1.82 -3.86 13.44
N VAL A 39 -1.58 -5.10 13.88
CA VAL A 39 -0.51 -5.44 14.84
C VAL A 39 0.34 -6.56 14.26
N ALA A 40 1.65 -6.37 14.25
CA ALA A 40 2.65 -7.37 13.92
C ALA A 40 3.30 -7.90 15.20
N MET A 41 3.28 -9.21 15.38
CA MET A 41 4.06 -9.91 16.40
C MET A 41 5.48 -10.10 15.86
N MET A 42 6.47 -9.58 16.58
CA MET A 42 7.86 -9.62 16.14
C MET A 42 8.56 -10.84 16.72
N ALA A 43 9.44 -11.46 15.93
CA ALA A 43 10.27 -12.58 16.36
C ALA A 43 11.68 -12.47 15.79
N ALA A 44 12.65 -13.03 16.51
CA ALA A 44 14.02 -13.20 16.05
C ALA A 44 14.10 -14.32 15.00
N SER A 45 15.25 -14.46 14.34
CA SER A 45 15.48 -15.51 13.34
C SER A 45 15.39 -16.93 13.90
N ASP A 46 15.59 -17.09 15.20
CA ASP A 46 15.41 -18.36 15.92
C ASP A 46 13.95 -18.60 16.38
N GLY A 47 13.04 -17.67 16.06
CA GLY A 47 11.63 -17.72 16.45
C GLY A 47 11.32 -17.17 17.84
N SER A 48 12.31 -16.70 18.59
CA SER A 48 12.08 -16.10 19.91
C SER A 48 11.23 -14.83 19.79
N PRO A 49 10.19 -14.64 20.64
CA PRO A 49 9.35 -13.45 20.57
C PRO A 49 10.14 -12.19 20.95
N MET A 50 9.93 -11.11 20.19
CA MET A 50 10.63 -9.83 20.37
C MET A 50 9.70 -8.65 20.69
N GLY A 51 8.40 -8.89 20.85
CA GLY A 51 7.42 -7.85 21.16
C GLY A 51 6.48 -7.57 19.99
N THR A 52 6.01 -6.33 19.89
CA THR A 52 4.96 -5.96 18.92
C THR A 52 5.21 -4.63 18.24
N VAL A 53 4.73 -4.52 17.01
CA VAL A 53 4.60 -3.26 16.28
C VAL A 53 3.15 -3.05 15.89
N SER A 54 2.57 -1.91 16.26
CA SER A 54 1.22 -1.53 15.86
C SER A 54 1.27 -0.44 14.78
N LEU A 55 0.35 -0.51 13.84
CA LEU A 55 0.16 0.46 12.76
C LEU A 55 -1.26 0.99 12.90
N THR A 56 -1.44 2.32 12.94
CA THR A 56 -2.75 2.96 13.03
C THR A 56 -2.90 4.04 11.97
N GLN A 57 -3.98 4.01 11.20
CA GLN A 57 -4.29 5.00 10.17
C GLN A 57 -4.60 6.36 10.80
N GLY A 58 -3.77 7.34 10.49
CA GLY A 58 -4.05 8.76 10.67
C GLY A 58 -4.61 9.40 9.40
N ALA A 59 -4.82 10.72 9.45
CA ALA A 59 -5.39 11.46 8.32
C ALA A 59 -4.50 11.47 7.07
N ASN A 60 -3.17 11.48 7.25
CA ASN A 60 -2.20 11.68 6.17
C ASN A 60 -1.08 10.63 6.20
N GLY A 61 -1.38 9.40 6.62
CA GLY A 61 -0.41 8.32 6.77
C GLY A 61 -0.69 7.45 7.99
N ILE A 62 0.31 6.71 8.44
CA ILE A 62 0.18 5.79 9.58
C ILE A 62 1.08 6.22 10.75
N LEU A 63 0.59 5.99 11.97
CA LEU A 63 1.41 5.96 13.17
C LEU A 63 1.88 4.53 13.39
N VAL A 64 3.19 4.34 13.52
CA VAL A 64 3.83 3.05 13.80
C VAL A 64 4.40 3.11 15.21
N SER A 65 3.88 2.28 16.11
CA SER A 65 4.30 2.24 17.52
C SER A 65 4.95 0.87 17.82
N ALA A 66 6.21 0.89 18.22
CA ALA A 66 7.02 -0.30 18.52
C ALA A 66 7.25 -0.44 20.03
N ASP A 67 7.03 -1.64 20.56
CA ASP A 67 7.46 -2.06 21.89
C ASP A 67 8.20 -3.38 21.74
N LEU A 68 9.54 -3.29 21.70
CA LEU A 68 10.44 -4.39 21.36
C LEU A 68 11.42 -4.68 22.48
N SER A 69 11.89 -5.93 22.51
CA SER A 69 12.89 -6.41 23.46
C SER A 69 13.82 -7.44 22.83
N GLY A 70 14.96 -7.70 23.47
CA GLY A 70 15.95 -8.68 22.99
C GLY A 70 16.82 -8.18 21.84
N LEU A 71 16.80 -6.87 21.57
CA LEU A 71 17.68 -6.24 20.58
C LEU A 71 19.09 -6.07 21.17
N SER A 72 20.11 -6.04 20.31
CA SER A 72 21.42 -5.54 20.71
C SER A 72 21.33 -4.04 21.02
N PRO A 73 22.05 -3.51 22.03
CA PRO A 73 22.02 -2.08 22.31
C PRO A 73 22.51 -1.23 21.13
N GLY A 74 21.88 -0.07 20.90
CA GLY A 74 22.26 0.90 19.87
C GLY A 74 21.18 1.14 18.81
N TRP A 75 21.59 1.68 17.65
CA TRP A 75 20.69 2.07 16.57
C TRP A 75 20.35 0.90 15.64
N HIS A 76 19.06 0.76 15.31
CA HIS A 76 18.54 -0.25 14.39
C HIS A 76 17.74 0.40 13.27
N GLY A 77 17.88 -0.14 12.05
CA GLY A 77 17.02 0.23 10.93
C GLY A 77 15.58 -0.24 11.16
N PHE A 78 14.61 0.51 10.65
CA PHE A 78 13.20 0.21 10.84
C PHE A 78 12.45 0.45 9.53
N HIS A 79 11.90 -0.62 8.96
CA HIS A 79 11.31 -0.58 7.61
C HIS A 79 10.06 -1.46 7.51
N ILE A 80 9.12 -1.04 6.65
CA ILE A 80 8.02 -1.88 6.18
C ILE A 80 8.46 -2.54 4.87
N HIS A 81 8.34 -3.87 4.78
CA HIS A 81 8.66 -4.65 3.58
C HIS A 81 7.43 -4.85 2.69
N SER A 82 7.65 -5.17 1.41
CA SER A 82 6.59 -5.25 0.40
C SER A 82 5.70 -6.47 0.51
N VAL A 83 6.15 -7.54 1.18
CA VAL A 83 5.41 -8.79 1.35
C VAL A 83 5.28 -9.11 2.84
N GLY A 84 4.06 -9.40 3.29
CA GLY A 84 3.77 -9.86 4.66
C GLY A 84 4.16 -11.32 4.92
N ASN A 85 5.40 -11.71 4.62
CA ASN A 85 5.91 -13.06 4.81
C ASN A 85 7.28 -13.05 5.49
N CYS A 86 7.36 -13.62 6.69
CA CYS A 86 8.59 -13.64 7.50
C CYS A 86 9.45 -14.91 7.32
N SER A 87 9.05 -15.88 6.49
CA SER A 87 9.77 -17.16 6.34
C SER A 87 10.80 -17.14 5.20
N PRO A 88 11.77 -18.07 5.14
CA PRO A 88 12.33 -18.87 6.23
C PRO A 88 13.43 -18.15 7.03
N ASP A 89 13.73 -16.90 6.71
CA ASP A 89 14.81 -16.08 7.27
C ASP A 89 14.53 -14.58 7.03
N PHE A 90 13.24 -14.23 6.93
CA PHE A 90 12.73 -12.92 6.50
C PHE A 90 13.01 -12.54 5.04
N SER A 91 13.69 -13.37 4.24
CA SER A 91 13.96 -13.05 2.82
C SER A 91 12.70 -13.00 1.95
N ALA A 92 11.66 -13.79 2.28
CA ALA A 92 10.40 -13.76 1.55
C ALA A 92 9.58 -12.48 1.79
N ALA A 93 10.02 -11.60 2.71
CA ALA A 93 9.40 -10.29 2.89
C ALA A 93 9.63 -9.37 1.68
N GLY A 94 10.60 -9.71 0.82
CA GLY A 94 10.97 -8.90 -0.33
C GLY A 94 11.74 -7.63 0.07
N GLY A 95 11.83 -6.68 -0.85
CA GLY A 95 12.43 -5.37 -0.58
C GLY A 95 11.57 -4.48 0.32
N HIS A 96 12.04 -3.27 0.61
CA HIS A 96 11.24 -2.29 1.32
C HIS A 96 10.00 -1.92 0.48
N LEU A 97 8.90 -1.57 1.15
CA LEU A 97 7.69 -1.10 0.49
C LEU A 97 7.99 0.18 -0.29
N SER A 98 7.86 0.14 -1.61
CA SER A 98 8.07 1.30 -2.51
C SER A 98 6.89 1.47 -3.45
N VAL A 99 5.97 2.37 -3.10
CA VAL A 99 4.78 2.69 -3.93
C VAL A 99 5.12 3.70 -5.04
N GLU A 100 6.15 4.54 -4.85
CA GLU A 100 6.51 5.63 -5.76
C GLU A 100 7.84 5.42 -6.51
N GLY A 101 8.45 4.23 -6.41
CA GLY A 101 9.64 3.85 -7.21
C GLY A 101 10.90 4.68 -6.94
N GLN A 102 11.05 5.25 -5.74
CA GLN A 102 12.22 6.07 -5.35
C GLN A 102 13.40 5.19 -4.91
N GLY A 103 14.64 5.71 -4.93
CA GLY A 103 15.80 5.10 -4.30
C GLY A 103 15.70 4.97 -2.76
N HIS A 104 16.71 4.35 -2.13
CA HIS A 104 16.74 4.10 -0.68
C HIS A 104 17.59 5.12 0.09
N GLY A 105 17.10 5.50 1.28
CA GLY A 105 17.87 6.20 2.30
C GLY A 105 17.40 7.62 2.58
N PHE A 106 16.91 7.86 3.80
CA PHE A 106 16.43 9.16 4.28
C PHE A 106 17.44 10.31 4.06
N MET A 107 18.74 10.03 4.11
CA MET A 107 19.81 11.00 3.98
C MET A 107 20.23 11.27 2.52
N GLN A 108 19.78 10.45 1.57
CA GLN A 108 20.15 10.55 0.15
C GLN A 108 19.10 11.30 -0.68
N GLY A 109 18.03 11.81 -0.04
CA GLY A 109 16.94 12.54 -0.69
C GLY A 109 15.90 11.66 -1.38
N GLU A 110 16.21 10.39 -1.63
CA GLU A 110 15.29 9.37 -2.12
C GLU A 110 15.15 8.27 -1.06
N PHE A 111 13.93 8.03 -0.60
CA PHE A 111 13.64 6.95 0.35
C PHE A 111 12.41 6.18 -0.08
N HIS A 112 12.32 4.92 0.27
CA HIS A 112 11.15 4.10 0.01
C HIS A 112 9.97 4.53 0.90
N SER A 113 8.73 4.24 0.49
CA SER A 113 7.54 4.49 1.32
C SER A 113 7.57 3.75 2.67
N GLY A 114 8.26 2.62 2.74
CA GLY A 114 8.46 1.85 3.97
C GLY A 114 9.64 2.29 4.82
N ASP A 115 10.47 3.24 4.36
CA ASP A 115 11.63 3.70 5.13
C ASP A 115 11.19 4.61 6.30
N MET A 116 11.79 4.39 7.47
CA MET A 116 11.56 5.19 8.67
C MET A 116 12.90 5.58 9.33
N PRO A 117 12.91 6.58 10.23
CA PRO A 117 14.07 6.84 11.08
C PRO A 117 14.46 5.60 11.88
N ASN A 118 15.76 5.49 12.18
CA ASN A 118 16.26 4.43 13.06
C ASN A 118 15.61 4.51 14.45
N ILE A 119 15.40 3.35 15.06
CA ILE A 119 15.01 3.23 16.47
C ILE A 119 16.25 2.92 17.33
N HIS A 120 16.21 3.31 18.60
CA HIS A 120 17.32 3.08 19.53
C HIS A 120 16.93 2.04 20.58
N ALA A 121 17.70 0.96 20.65
CA ALA A 121 17.62 -0.02 21.71
C ALA A 121 18.51 0.39 22.90
N ALA A 122 17.92 0.43 24.09
CA ALA A 122 18.62 0.71 25.34
C ALA A 122 19.59 -0.42 25.72
N ALA A 123 20.38 -0.19 26.78
CA ALA A 123 21.38 -1.14 27.25
C ALA A 123 20.80 -2.49 27.71
N ASP A 124 19.51 -2.52 28.08
CA ASP A 124 18.77 -3.73 28.44
C ASP A 124 18.12 -4.43 27.22
N GLY A 125 18.36 -3.93 26.01
CA GLY A 125 17.82 -4.47 24.76
C GLY A 125 16.37 -4.09 24.47
N THR A 126 15.77 -3.18 25.25
CA THR A 126 14.42 -2.66 24.97
C THR A 126 14.46 -1.51 23.97
N ALA A 127 13.49 -1.44 23.07
CA ALA A 127 13.29 -0.31 22.18
C ALA A 127 11.80 0.06 22.12
N ARG A 128 11.50 1.32 22.43
CA ARG A 128 10.16 1.90 22.31
C ARG A 128 10.21 3.12 21.43
N ALA A 129 9.38 3.14 20.40
CA ALA A 129 9.39 4.22 19.42
C ALA A 129 8.01 4.42 18.79
N ASP A 130 7.64 5.68 18.61
CA ASP A 130 6.48 6.10 17.83
C ASP A 130 6.97 6.87 16.61
N VAL A 131 6.64 6.37 15.43
CA VAL A 131 7.06 6.94 14.15
C VAL A 131 5.83 7.21 13.29
N PHE A 132 5.62 8.47 12.93
CA PHE A 132 4.64 8.81 11.91
C PHE A 132 5.27 8.69 10.51
N ASN A 133 4.66 7.88 9.65
CA ASN A 133 5.05 7.73 8.26
C ASN A 133 3.90 8.19 7.35
N ALA A 134 4.14 9.25 6.58
CA ALA A 134 3.13 9.92 5.77
C ALA A 134 2.84 9.24 4.42
N ARG A 135 3.62 8.22 4.04
CA ARG A 135 3.55 7.61 2.70
C ARG A 135 2.66 6.37 2.61
N PRO A 136 2.82 5.36 3.48
CA PRO A 136 1.92 4.21 3.46
C PRO A 136 0.57 4.58 4.09
N SER A 137 -0.49 3.92 3.59
CA SER A 137 -1.86 4.04 4.07
C SER A 137 -2.57 2.69 3.97
N PHE A 138 -3.53 2.44 4.86
CA PHE A 138 -4.45 1.30 4.78
C PHE A 138 -5.54 1.50 3.72
N SER A 139 -5.70 2.72 3.19
CA SER A 139 -6.57 2.97 2.03
C SER A 139 -5.83 2.73 0.72
N ALA A 140 -6.41 1.91 -0.16
CA ALA A 140 -5.95 1.68 -1.54
C ALA A 140 -6.35 2.80 -2.49
#